data_AF-A0A7C4ZAG3-F1
#
_entry.id   AF-A0A7C4ZAG3-F1
#
_cell.length_a   1.000
_cell.length_b   1.000
_cell.length_c   1.000
_cell.angle_alpha   90.00
_cell.angle_beta   90.00
_cell.angle_gamma   90.00
#
_symmetry.space_group_name_H-M   'P 1'
#
loop_
_entity.id
_entity.type
_entity.pdbx_description
1 polymer ?
#
loop_
_entity_poly.entity_id
_entity_poly.type
_entity_poly.pdbx_seq_one_letter_code
_entity_poly.pdbx_strand_id
1 'polypeptide(L)'
;MRAPFKKHLKTIPVEAAHGGSGSRQLILSKDDPISSQMQAMTKGFLAPKAVFDWHEHDGVDEFFLVLQGTGTIEFEDGTKIPYKPDDLVYVPSNTKHR
;
A
#
# COMPACT_ATOMS: atom_id res chain seq x y z
N MET A 1 -7.44 0.38 26.84
CA MET A 1 -7.49 -0.83 25.97
C MET A 1 -8.23 -0.43 24.70
N ARG A 2 -7.71 -0.76 23.50
CA ARG A 2 -8.39 -0.43 22.24
C ARG A 2 -9.57 -1.40 22.06
N ALA A 3 -10.75 -0.89 21.74
CA ALA A 3 -11.92 -1.73 21.50
C ALA A 3 -11.82 -2.39 20.11
N PRO A 4 -12.10 -3.70 19.97
CA PRO A 4 -12.24 -4.33 18.67
C PRO A 4 -13.32 -3.66 17.83
N PHE A 5 -13.10 -3.57 16.52
CA PHE A 5 -14.04 -2.98 15.58
C PHE A 5 -13.98 -3.68 14.22
N LYS A 6 -14.96 -3.40 13.37
CA LYS A 6 -14.99 -3.88 11.98
C LYS A 6 -15.40 -2.76 11.03
N LYS A 7 -14.84 -2.79 9.83
CA LYS A 7 -15.29 -1.99 8.69
C LYS A 7 -15.67 -2.92 7.55
N HIS A 8 -16.64 -2.49 6.74
CA HIS A 8 -17.05 -3.23 5.55
C HIS A 8 -16.38 -2.63 4.33
N LEU A 9 -15.60 -3.41 3.58
CA LEU A 9 -14.93 -2.92 2.36
C LEU A 9 -15.91 -2.29 1.36
N LYS A 10 -17.17 -2.75 1.31
CA LYS A 10 -18.21 -2.21 0.43
C LYS A 10 -18.60 -0.77 0.75
N THR A 11 -18.32 -0.28 1.95
CA THR A 11 -18.68 1.07 2.39
C THR A 11 -17.50 2.04 2.35
N ILE A 12 -16.29 1.54 2.06
CA ILE A 12 -15.09 2.37 1.98
C ILE A 12 -14.96 2.85 0.53
N PRO A 13 -14.94 4.16 0.26
CA PRO A 13 -14.82 4.68 -1.10
C PRO A 13 -13.46 4.31 -1.71
N VAL A 14 -13.44 4.20 -3.03
CA VAL A 14 -12.19 4.16 -3.79
C VAL A 14 -11.78 5.60 -4.07
N GLU A 15 -10.60 5.98 -3.61
CA GLU A 15 -10.02 7.31 -3.79
C GLU A 15 -8.74 7.25 -4.63
N ALA A 16 -8.38 8.36 -5.27
CA ALA A 16 -7.10 8.47 -5.97
C ALA A 16 -5.93 8.39 -4.98
N ALA A 17 -4.83 7.75 -5.40
CA ALA A 17 -3.59 7.63 -4.65
C ALA A 17 -2.40 8.04 -5.55
N HIS A 18 -1.29 8.46 -4.93
CA HIS A 18 -0.03 8.76 -5.62
C HIS A 18 -0.21 9.69 -6.84
N GLY A 19 -0.85 10.84 -6.65
CA GLY A 19 -1.08 11.79 -7.74
C GLY A 19 -2.10 11.34 -8.82
N GLY A 20 -2.83 10.25 -8.58
CA GLY A 20 -3.82 9.70 -9.51
C GLY A 20 -3.31 8.53 -10.36
N SER A 21 -2.06 8.13 -10.18
CA SER A 21 -1.46 6.98 -10.86
C SER A 21 -2.07 5.64 -10.45
N GLY A 22 -2.68 5.57 -9.27
CA GLY A 22 -3.56 4.47 -8.89
C GLY A 22 -4.67 4.91 -7.94
N SER A 23 -5.33 3.94 -7.35
CA SER A 23 -6.43 4.20 -6.42
C SER A 23 -6.38 3.24 -5.24
N ARG A 24 -7.08 3.59 -4.16
CA ARG A 24 -7.10 2.76 -2.96
C ARG A 24 -8.43 2.84 -2.23
N GLN A 25 -8.68 1.85 -1.38
CA GLN A 25 -9.59 1.97 -0.24
C GLN A 25 -8.74 2.09 1.03
N LEU A 26 -8.92 3.18 1.81
CA LEU A 26 -8.24 3.36 3.10
C LEU A 26 -8.97 2.57 4.19
N ILE A 27 -8.47 1.38 4.50
CA ILE A 27 -9.10 0.44 5.45
C ILE A 27 -8.88 0.93 6.88
N LEU A 28 -7.62 1.17 7.24
CA LEU A 28 -7.23 1.66 8.56
C LEU A 28 -6.47 2.99 8.39
N SER A 29 -6.71 3.94 9.29
CA SER A 29 -5.96 5.19 9.43
C SER A 29 -5.68 5.51 10.89
N LYS A 30 -4.88 6.55 11.14
CA LYS A 30 -4.63 7.09 12.49
C LYS A 30 -5.88 7.52 13.26
N ASP A 31 -7.00 7.74 12.57
CA ASP A 31 -8.27 8.16 13.18
C ASP A 31 -9.08 6.96 13.71
N ASP A 32 -8.67 5.74 13.36
CA ASP A 32 -9.24 4.51 13.89
C ASP A 32 -8.63 4.16 15.27
N PRO A 33 -9.31 3.33 16.07
CA PRO A 33 -8.76 2.84 17.35
C PRO A 33 -7.69 1.75 17.12
N ILE A 34 -6.66 2.06 16.33
CA ILE A 34 -5.53 1.18 15.98
C ILE A 34 -4.26 1.52 16.75
N SER A 35 -3.19 0.73 16.52
CA SER A 35 -1.88 1.03 17.07
C SER A 35 -1.26 2.29 16.54
N SER A 36 -0.60 3.06 17.41
CA SER A 36 0.29 4.15 17.00
C SER A 36 1.51 3.63 16.21
N GLN A 37 1.75 2.32 16.21
CA GLN A 37 2.72 1.65 15.35
C GLN A 37 2.19 1.34 13.94
N MET A 38 0.92 1.64 13.64
CA MET A 38 0.34 1.49 12.30
C MET A 38 -0.10 2.86 11.80
N GLN A 39 0.38 3.25 10.62
CA GLN A 39 -0.06 4.49 9.98
C GLN A 39 -1.33 4.28 9.14
N ALA A 40 -1.34 3.23 8.33
CA ALA A 40 -2.46 2.91 7.46
C ALA A 40 -2.50 1.43 7.08
N MET A 41 -3.67 0.98 6.61
CA MET A 41 -3.81 -0.24 5.83
C MET A 41 -4.71 0.10 4.64
N THR A 42 -4.28 -0.25 3.43
CA THR A 42 -5.02 0.09 2.22
C THR A 42 -5.24 -1.14 1.35
N LYS A 43 -6.32 -1.13 0.57
CA LYS A 43 -6.46 -2.00 -0.60
C LYS A 43 -6.17 -1.17 -1.84
N GLY A 44 -5.00 -1.33 -2.42
CA GLY A 44 -4.58 -0.64 -3.63
C GLY A 44 -5.12 -1.27 -4.92
N PHE A 45 -5.30 -0.44 -5.94
CA PHE A 45 -5.65 -0.83 -7.30
C PHE A 45 -4.79 -0.04 -8.27
N LEU A 46 -4.21 -0.76 -9.23
CA LEU A 46 -3.39 -0.19 -10.29
C LEU A 46 -3.89 -0.77 -11.62
N ALA A 47 -4.17 0.11 -12.59
CA ALA A 47 -4.60 -0.33 -13.91
C ALA A 47 -3.42 -0.97 -14.67
N PRO A 48 -3.65 -1.87 -15.65
CA PRO A 48 -2.58 -2.41 -16.47
C PRO A 48 -1.75 -1.29 -17.11
N LYS A 49 -0.41 -1.41 -17.04
CA LYS A 49 0.58 -0.43 -17.52
C LYS A 49 0.61 0.91 -16.78
N ALA A 50 -0.25 1.13 -15.78
CA ALA A 50 -0.08 2.25 -14.86
C ALA A 50 1.08 1.96 -13.91
N VAL A 51 1.68 3.02 -13.37
CA VAL A 51 2.87 2.96 -12.52
C VAL A 51 2.67 3.99 -11.42
N PHE A 52 2.86 3.60 -10.15
CA PHE A 52 2.89 4.58 -9.07
C PHE A 52 4.10 5.51 -9.25
N ASP A 53 3.96 6.78 -8.87
CA ASP A 53 5.11 7.68 -8.91
C ASP A 53 6.15 7.26 -7.87
N TRP A 54 7.42 7.58 -8.11
CA TRP A 54 8.49 7.35 -7.14
C TRP A 54 8.16 8.03 -5.81
N HIS A 55 8.19 7.25 -4.73
CA HIS A 55 7.90 7.73 -3.39
C HIS A 55 8.70 6.95 -2.34
N GLU A 56 8.68 7.46 -1.12
CA GLU A 56 9.26 6.84 0.06
C GLU A 56 8.46 7.24 1.30
N HIS A 57 8.66 6.51 2.38
CA HIS A 57 8.01 6.76 3.66
C HIS A 57 9.07 6.94 4.75
N ASP A 58 9.11 8.12 5.36
CA ASP A 58 10.06 8.43 6.44
C ASP A 58 9.66 7.74 7.75
N GLY A 59 10.53 6.87 8.27
CA GLY A 59 10.31 6.15 9.52
C GLY A 59 9.14 5.15 9.50
N VAL A 60 8.63 4.78 8.32
CA VAL A 60 7.51 3.86 8.16
C VAL A 60 7.83 2.81 7.12
N ASP A 61 7.79 1.55 7.56
CA ASP A 61 7.87 0.38 6.68
C ASP A 61 6.56 0.18 5.91
N GLU A 62 6.65 -0.35 4.69
CA GLU A 62 5.50 -0.72 3.88
C GLU A 62 5.52 -2.20 3.47
N PHE A 63 4.33 -2.79 3.44
CA PHE A 63 4.12 -4.18 3.05
C PHE A 63 3.03 -4.26 1.99
N PHE A 64 3.35 -4.90 0.86
CA PHE A 64 2.40 -5.21 -0.20
C PHE A 64 2.08 -6.70 -0.18
N LEU A 65 0.83 -7.05 0.10
CA LEU A 65 0.31 -8.40 -0.15
C LEU A 65 -0.42 -8.40 -1.50
N VAL A 66 0.10 -9.14 -2.48
CA VAL A 66 -0.46 -9.15 -3.83
C VAL A 66 -1.70 -10.04 -3.86
N LEU A 67 -2.87 -9.44 -4.02
CA LEU A 67 -4.13 -10.17 -4.07
C LEU A 67 -4.43 -10.72 -5.47
N GLN A 68 -4.13 -9.95 -6.52
CA GLN A 68 -4.43 -10.28 -7.92
C GLN A 68 -3.47 -9.55 -8.87
N GLY A 69 -3.29 -10.10 -10.07
CA GLY A 69 -2.44 -9.51 -11.10
C GLY A 69 -0.95 -9.82 -10.91
N THR A 70 -0.13 -9.25 -11.79
CA THR A 70 1.33 -9.39 -11.77
C THR A 70 1.96 -8.04 -12.10
N GLY A 71 3.20 -7.82 -11.70
CA GLY A 71 3.91 -6.57 -11.95
C GLY A 71 5.34 -6.61 -11.45
N THR A 72 5.91 -5.44 -11.21
CA THR A 72 7.28 -5.27 -10.72
C THR A 72 7.34 -4.04 -9.84
N ILE A 73 7.97 -4.15 -8.66
CA ILE A 73 8.36 -3.01 -7.85
C ILE A 73 9.80 -2.66 -8.21
N GLU A 74 10.05 -1.39 -8.50
CA GLU A 74 11.39 -0.86 -8.81
C GLU A 74 11.91 -0.02 -7.64
N PHE A 75 13.20 -0.16 -7.35
CA PHE A 75 13.91 0.58 -6.30
C PHE A 75 14.93 1.54 -6.92
N GLU A 76 15.26 2.61 -6.21
CA GLU A 76 16.20 3.64 -6.71
C GLU A 76 17.61 3.09 -6.99
N ASP A 77 18.03 2.04 -6.29
CA ASP A 77 19.31 1.35 -6.50
C ASP A 77 19.36 0.51 -7.79
N GLY A 78 18.25 0.45 -8.53
CA GLY A 78 18.10 -0.35 -9.76
C GLY A 78 17.57 -1.76 -9.53
N THR A 79 17.35 -2.17 -8.28
CA THR A 79 16.71 -3.46 -7.95
C THR A 79 15.29 -3.50 -8.51
N LYS A 80 14.90 -4.64 -9.07
CA LYS A 80 13.55 -4.89 -9.60
C LYS A 80 13.03 -6.22 -9.08
N ILE A 81 11.89 -6.18 -8.41
CA ILE A 81 11.26 -7.37 -7.83
C ILE A 81 9.96 -7.64 -8.58
N PRO A 82 9.91 -8.67 -9.46
CA PRO A 82 8.65 -9.10 -10.05
C PRO A 82 7.78 -9.77 -8.99
N TYR A 83 6.47 -9.60 -9.08
CA TYR A 83 5.51 -10.18 -8.15
C TYR A 83 4.31 -10.82 -8.86
N LYS A 84 3.68 -11.78 -8.18
CA LYS A 84 2.44 -12.46 -8.58
C LYS A 84 1.52 -12.62 -7.35
N PRO A 85 0.28 -13.13 -7.50
CA PRO A 85 -0.62 -13.33 -6.37
C PRO A 85 0.03 -14.17 -5.26
N ASP A 86 -0.33 -13.84 -4.03
CA ASP A 86 0.18 -14.41 -2.76
C ASP A 86 1.63 -14.04 -2.39
N ASP A 87 2.37 -13.36 -3.26
CA ASP A 87 3.68 -12.80 -2.88
C ASP A 87 3.49 -11.63 -1.89
N LEU A 88 4.42 -11.53 -0.94
CA LEU A 88 4.57 -10.39 -0.02
C LEU A 88 5.84 -9.63 -0.40
N VAL A 89 5.72 -8.33 -0.65
CA VAL A 89 6.86 -7.43 -0.82
C VAL A 89 6.97 -6.53 0.40
N TYR A 90 8.15 -6.50 1.01
CA TYR A 90 8.49 -5.64 2.13
C TYR A 90 9.40 -4.52 1.65
N VAL A 91 9.05 -3.28 1.98
CA VAL A 91 9.83 -2.09 1.70
C VAL A 91 10.22 -1.43 3.03
N PRO A 92 11.51 -1.42 3.39
CA PRO A 92 11.96 -0.75 4.60
C PRO A 92 11.72 0.76 4.55
N SER A 93 11.57 1.38 5.72
CA SER A 93 11.50 2.83 5.87
C SER A 93 12.62 3.55 5.12
N ASN A 94 12.33 4.72 4.57
CA ASN A 94 13.28 5.55 3.82
C ASN A 94 13.86 4.86 2.56
N THR A 95 13.16 3.85 2.03
CA THR A 95 13.51 3.20 0.76
C THR A 95 12.63 3.73 -0.36
N LYS A 96 13.25 4.36 -1.35
CA LYS A 96 12.54 4.92 -2.49
C LYS A 96 12.20 3.85 -3.53
N HIS A 97 10.93 3.80 -3.88
CA HIS A 97 10.36 2.74 -4.72
C HIS A 97 9.17 3.23 -5.56
N ARG A 98 8.73 2.40 -6.50
CA ARG A 98 7.51 2.58 -7.30
C ARG A 98 6.93 1.27 -7.81
#